data_AF-A0A522NTX2-F1
#
_entry.id   AF-A0A522NTX2-F1
#
_cell.length_a   1.000
_cell.length_b   1.000
_cell.length_c   1.000
_cell.angle_alpha   90.00
_cell.angle_beta   90.00
_cell.angle_gamma   90.00
#
_symmetry.space_group_name_H-M   'P 1'
#
loop_
_entity.id
_entity.type
_entity.pdbx_description
1 polymer ?
#
loop_
_entity_poly.entity_id
_entity_poly.type
_entity_poly.pdbx_seq_one_letter_code
_entity_poly.pdbx_strand_id
1 'polypeptide(L)'
;MFTDHELTEMALAPGDRAAAALDRGDVQAARDVAKSNVNKHFALRDIYVLWNALTLGYIDREFGPDALTEAIPAALHTIVRPWAEWFRNGVSREAVSSLAMMLRMDAGELTAFEEDDDTIVLVASDWAAARADAIPGAKDLRLVAAAVERLCCEWLGYPPFVFAAGTGTEPLRLTIHKDPLAVPPSEFDRLGVDRDTTRIGAAFAVAGARLFDADEREAMRHPALALALDAIDHGDPALARRHLALSKTEWYPTHHFFRDLVTALTGWIYTTHGVEHCWKSVEECYNRPAMGAMMAQVSELSVRDRVVLLADLFHQHGMKYTISESAGGVSLHTAPCGSGGRLIDEGAYAAPKNLPIVQGKGLASFGLDEMPTYCMHCPATNKMVLENGGPYFLLVEPGLRDGRITGHCDFHVFHSEADVPQSMYDRVGVARPRSRTGTS
;
A
#
# COMPACT_ATOMS: atom_id res chain seq x y z
N MET A 1 -15.47 -26.49 7.26
CA MET A 1 -15.42 -26.15 5.82
C MET A 1 -14.03 -26.39 5.26
N PHE A 2 -13.00 -26.07 6.03
CA PHE A 2 -11.60 -26.37 5.73
C PHE A 2 -11.09 -27.46 6.67
N THR A 3 -10.08 -28.19 6.20
CA THR A 3 -9.23 -29.03 7.05
C THR A 3 -8.15 -28.18 7.71
N ASP A 4 -7.59 -28.64 8.83
CA ASP A 4 -6.46 -27.98 9.50
C ASP A 4 -5.25 -27.79 8.56
N HIS A 5 -5.07 -28.74 7.63
CA HIS A 5 -4.02 -28.65 6.61
C HIS A 5 -4.27 -27.51 5.64
N GLU A 6 -5.49 -27.37 5.09
CA GLU A 6 -5.85 -26.27 4.20
C GLU A 6 -5.70 -24.90 4.88
N LEU A 7 -6.12 -24.81 6.14
CA LEU A 7 -5.95 -23.61 6.97
C LEU A 7 -4.47 -23.25 7.15
N THR A 8 -3.65 -24.23 7.53
CA THR A 8 -2.20 -24.05 7.70
C THR A 8 -1.54 -23.63 6.39
N GLU A 9 -1.89 -24.27 5.27
CA GLU A 9 -1.34 -23.96 3.96
C GLU A 9 -1.74 -22.56 3.49
N MET A 10 -2.99 -22.16 3.73
CA MET A 10 -3.51 -20.84 3.37
C MET A 10 -2.79 -19.71 4.10
N ALA A 11 -2.32 -19.94 5.33
CA ALA A 11 -1.53 -18.99 6.09
C ALA A 11 -0.07 -18.82 5.61
N LEU A 12 0.43 -19.70 4.74
CA LEU A 12 1.78 -19.61 4.19
C LEU A 12 1.84 -18.63 3.01
N ALA A 13 2.85 -17.77 3.01
CA ALA A 13 3.08 -16.84 1.91
C ALA A 13 3.29 -17.60 0.57
N PRO A 14 2.80 -17.08 -0.56
CA PRO A 14 2.92 -17.76 -1.85
C PRO A 14 4.36 -18.15 -2.23
N GLY A 15 5.34 -17.27 -1.95
CA GLY A 15 6.76 -17.57 -2.18
C GLY A 15 7.26 -18.76 -1.37
N ASP A 16 6.83 -18.89 -0.11
CA ASP A 16 7.19 -20.02 0.76
C ASP A 16 6.52 -21.32 0.29
N ARG A 17 5.25 -21.26 -0.14
CA ARG A 17 4.54 -22.41 -0.72
C ARG A 17 5.21 -22.92 -1.99
N ALA A 18 5.59 -22.01 -2.89
CA ALA A 18 6.32 -22.35 -4.12
C ALA A 18 7.71 -22.92 -3.82
N ALA A 19 8.45 -22.34 -2.88
CA ALA A 19 9.78 -22.83 -2.49
C ALA A 19 9.70 -24.24 -1.87
N ALA A 20 8.72 -24.48 -0.99
CA ALA A 20 8.49 -25.79 -0.41
C ALA A 20 8.10 -26.84 -1.46
N ALA A 21 7.38 -26.45 -2.52
CA ALA A 21 7.10 -27.35 -3.65
C ALA A 21 8.39 -27.72 -4.42
N LEU A 22 9.27 -26.76 -4.69
CA LEU A 22 10.58 -27.02 -5.29
C LEU A 22 11.44 -27.97 -4.44
N ASP A 23 11.43 -27.81 -3.12
CA ASP A 23 12.20 -28.67 -2.21
C ASP A 23 11.72 -30.13 -2.21
N ARG A 24 10.46 -30.38 -2.59
CA ARG A 24 9.92 -31.73 -2.82
C ARG A 24 10.11 -32.24 -4.24
N GLY A 25 10.70 -31.44 -5.13
CA GLY A 25 10.81 -31.75 -6.56
C GLY A 25 9.52 -31.54 -7.35
N ASP A 26 8.50 -30.89 -6.77
CA ASP A 26 7.23 -30.59 -7.43
C ASP A 26 7.31 -29.25 -8.18
N VAL A 27 7.97 -29.29 -9.34
CA VAL A 27 8.22 -28.12 -10.18
C VAL A 27 6.91 -27.51 -10.69
N GLN A 28 5.92 -28.34 -11.02
CA GLN A 28 4.64 -27.89 -11.55
C GLN A 28 3.84 -27.12 -10.49
N ALA A 29 3.75 -27.62 -9.26
CA ALA A 29 3.07 -26.91 -8.19
C ALA A 29 3.77 -25.58 -7.85
N ALA A 30 5.12 -25.56 -7.82
CA ALA A 30 5.87 -24.31 -7.62
C ALA A 30 5.54 -23.25 -8.68
N ARG A 31 5.50 -23.69 -9.95
CA ARG A 31 5.14 -22.86 -11.09
C ARG A 31 3.71 -22.31 -11.00
N ASP A 32 2.75 -23.17 -10.65
CA ASP A 32 1.34 -22.75 -10.56
C ASP A 32 1.10 -21.75 -9.41
N VAL A 33 1.77 -21.94 -8.28
CA VAL A 33 1.75 -20.97 -7.18
C VAL A 33 2.37 -19.65 -7.62
N ALA A 34 3.57 -19.65 -8.19
CA ALA A 34 4.21 -18.39 -8.63
C ALA A 34 3.37 -17.66 -9.68
N LYS A 35 2.89 -18.38 -10.71
CA LYS A 35 2.08 -17.82 -11.81
C LYS A 35 0.78 -17.20 -11.34
N SER A 36 0.06 -17.87 -10.44
CA SER A 36 -1.22 -17.37 -9.93
C SER A 36 -1.06 -16.15 -9.01
N ASN A 37 0.15 -15.84 -8.53
CA ASN A 37 0.39 -14.78 -7.55
C ASN A 37 1.14 -13.55 -8.08
N VAL A 38 1.71 -13.57 -9.30
CA VAL A 38 2.50 -12.45 -9.86
C VAL A 38 1.80 -11.10 -9.70
N ASN A 39 0.53 -11.03 -10.08
CA ASN A 39 -0.23 -9.77 -10.13
C ASN A 39 -1.29 -9.62 -9.03
N LYS A 40 -1.32 -10.51 -8.03
CA LYS A 40 -2.36 -10.45 -6.99
C LYS A 40 -2.32 -9.16 -6.16
N HIS A 41 -1.16 -8.51 -6.07
CA HIS A 41 -1.02 -7.22 -5.38
C HIS A 41 -1.81 -6.07 -6.05
N PHE A 42 -2.21 -6.19 -7.33
CA PHE A 42 -2.91 -5.13 -8.06
C PHE A 42 -4.21 -4.70 -7.40
N ALA A 43 -4.99 -5.65 -6.85
CA ALA A 43 -6.23 -5.30 -6.16
C ALA A 43 -5.98 -4.36 -4.98
N LEU A 44 -4.96 -4.65 -4.15
CA LEU A 44 -4.60 -3.81 -3.01
C LEU A 44 -3.96 -2.49 -3.45
N ARG A 45 -3.06 -2.55 -4.43
CA ARG A 45 -2.44 -1.39 -5.06
C ARG A 45 -3.49 -0.39 -5.53
N ASP A 46 -4.51 -0.85 -6.25
CA ASP A 46 -5.52 0.02 -6.84
C ASP A 46 -6.47 0.62 -5.80
N ILE A 47 -6.76 -0.11 -4.71
CA ILE A 47 -7.44 0.44 -3.53
C ILE A 47 -6.66 1.62 -2.94
N TYR A 48 -5.33 1.49 -2.82
CA TYR A 48 -4.49 2.57 -2.29
C TYR A 48 -4.42 3.78 -3.22
N VAL A 49 -4.32 3.56 -4.55
CA VAL A 49 -4.37 4.65 -5.53
C VAL A 49 -5.70 5.39 -5.43
N LEU A 50 -6.81 4.65 -5.46
CA LEU A 50 -8.16 5.20 -5.32
C LEU A 50 -8.33 6.01 -4.03
N TRP A 51 -7.92 5.44 -2.89
CA TRP A 51 -8.08 6.10 -1.59
C TRP A 51 -7.24 7.38 -1.50
N ASN A 52 -5.96 7.34 -1.89
CA ASN A 52 -5.11 8.53 -1.88
C ASN A 52 -5.64 9.61 -2.83
N ALA A 53 -5.98 9.25 -4.08
CA ALA A 53 -6.43 10.22 -5.08
C ALA A 53 -7.77 10.87 -4.73
N LEU A 54 -8.71 10.11 -4.16
CA LEU A 54 -9.97 10.64 -3.66
C LEU A 54 -9.81 11.46 -2.37
N THR A 55 -8.83 11.14 -1.52
CA THR A 55 -8.55 11.96 -0.32
C THR A 55 -8.02 13.33 -0.70
N LEU A 56 -7.15 13.42 -1.71
CA LEU A 56 -6.74 14.71 -2.28
C LEU A 56 -7.93 15.47 -2.88
N GLY A 57 -8.82 14.75 -3.60
CA GLY A 57 -10.07 15.33 -4.12
C GLY A 57 -11.02 15.82 -3.03
N TYR A 58 -11.08 15.13 -1.89
CA TYR A 58 -11.84 15.56 -0.73
C TYR A 58 -11.28 16.85 -0.14
N ILE A 59 -9.95 16.93 0.06
CA ILE A 59 -9.31 18.13 0.62
C ILE A 59 -9.57 19.35 -0.27
N ASP A 60 -9.37 19.23 -1.58
CA ASP A 60 -9.64 20.34 -2.51
C ASP A 60 -11.11 20.77 -2.53
N ARG A 61 -12.03 19.80 -2.55
CA ARG A 61 -13.46 20.09 -2.64
C ARG A 61 -14.01 20.71 -1.36
N GLU A 62 -13.60 20.22 -0.20
CA GLU A 62 -14.16 20.64 1.10
C GLU A 62 -13.41 21.83 1.70
N PHE A 63 -12.10 21.97 1.42
CA PHE A 63 -11.23 22.96 2.05
C PHE A 63 -10.49 23.89 1.06
N GLY A 64 -10.58 23.61 -0.24
CA GLY A 64 -10.03 24.46 -1.31
C GLY A 64 -8.60 24.08 -1.74
N PRO A 65 -8.11 24.69 -2.84
CA PRO A 65 -6.80 24.39 -3.42
C PRO A 65 -5.62 24.80 -2.53
N ASP A 66 -5.77 25.80 -1.68
CA ASP A 66 -4.74 26.23 -0.72
C ASP A 66 -4.50 25.14 0.34
N ALA A 67 -5.58 24.57 0.88
CA ALA A 67 -5.52 23.44 1.80
C ALA A 67 -4.87 22.20 1.14
N LEU A 68 -5.18 21.93 -0.14
CA LEU A 68 -4.52 20.85 -0.87
C LEU A 68 -3.01 21.09 -1.00
N THR A 69 -2.61 22.34 -1.30
CA THR A 69 -1.21 22.74 -1.43
C THR A 69 -0.45 22.61 -0.11
N GLU A 70 -1.11 22.83 1.02
CA GLU A 70 -0.54 22.64 2.37
C GLU A 70 -0.46 21.15 2.77
N ALA A 71 -1.54 20.40 2.55
CA ALA A 71 -1.68 19.04 3.05
C ALA A 71 -0.67 18.06 2.44
N ILE A 72 -0.37 18.19 1.14
CA ILE A 72 0.55 17.28 0.42
C ILE A 72 1.97 17.31 1.02
N PRO A 73 2.68 18.46 1.10
CA PRO A 73 4.01 18.49 1.68
C PRO A 73 3.99 18.15 3.17
N ALA A 74 2.96 18.55 3.93
CA ALA A 74 2.81 18.19 5.34
C ALA A 74 2.74 16.67 5.52
N ALA A 75 2.00 15.97 4.65
CA ALA A 75 1.90 14.52 4.68
C ALA A 75 3.21 13.82 4.27
N LEU A 76 3.90 14.35 3.25
CA LEU A 76 5.09 13.72 2.68
C LEU A 76 6.38 13.95 3.49
N HIS A 77 6.47 15.04 4.25
CA HIS A 77 7.71 15.50 4.88
C HIS A 77 8.41 14.41 5.71
N THR A 78 7.66 13.57 6.44
CA THR A 78 8.22 12.50 7.27
C THR A 78 8.31 11.15 6.57
N ILE A 79 7.59 10.96 5.46
CA ILE A 79 7.54 9.72 4.68
C ILE A 79 8.71 9.64 3.70
N VAL A 80 8.95 10.73 2.99
CA VAL A 80 9.90 10.80 1.86
C VAL A 80 11.33 10.98 2.33
N ARG A 81 11.53 11.63 3.48
CA ARG A 81 12.86 12.01 3.96
C ARG A 81 13.84 10.83 4.03
N PRO A 82 13.53 9.69 4.67
CA PRO A 82 14.46 8.55 4.71
C PRO A 82 14.94 8.09 3.32
N TRP A 83 14.11 8.27 2.30
CA TRP A 83 14.43 7.90 0.92
C TRP A 83 15.25 8.95 0.19
N ALA A 84 14.93 10.23 0.38
CA ALA A 84 15.76 11.34 -0.09
C ALA A 84 17.19 11.24 0.49
N GLU A 85 17.33 10.81 1.74
CA GLU A 85 18.63 10.63 2.39
C GLU A 85 19.54 9.61 1.70
N TRP A 86 18.98 8.63 0.97
CA TRP A 86 19.79 7.70 0.17
C TRP A 86 20.51 8.37 -1.00
N PHE A 87 20.06 9.55 -1.41
CA PHE A 87 20.66 10.37 -2.45
C PHE A 87 21.53 11.51 -1.91
N ARG A 88 21.64 11.67 -0.58
CA ARG A 88 22.43 12.76 0.02
C ARG A 88 23.88 12.78 -0.48
N ASN A 89 24.46 11.59 -0.65
CA ASN A 89 25.85 11.45 -1.09
C ASN A 89 25.96 11.18 -2.61
N GLY A 90 24.89 11.37 -3.38
CA GLY A 90 24.84 11.04 -4.81
C GLY A 90 24.11 9.72 -5.09
N VAL A 91 24.16 9.27 -6.35
CA VAL A 91 23.42 8.09 -6.83
C VAL A 91 24.14 6.80 -6.44
N SER A 92 23.42 5.84 -5.87
CA SER A 92 23.90 4.50 -5.54
C SER A 92 23.05 3.41 -6.20
N ARG A 93 23.61 2.21 -6.33
CA ARG A 93 22.89 1.06 -6.88
C ARG A 93 21.67 0.71 -6.04
N GLU A 94 21.79 0.80 -4.72
CA GLU A 94 20.72 0.50 -3.76
C GLU A 94 19.55 1.48 -3.91
N ALA A 95 19.84 2.78 -4.03
CA ALA A 95 18.82 3.81 -4.18
C ALA A 95 18.04 3.64 -5.50
N VAL A 96 18.74 3.40 -6.61
CA VAL A 96 18.13 3.14 -7.92
C VAL A 96 17.31 1.84 -7.89
N SER A 97 17.86 0.76 -7.31
CA SER A 97 17.17 -0.53 -7.22
C SER A 97 15.86 -0.43 -6.43
N SER A 98 15.82 0.41 -5.39
CA SER A 98 14.59 0.65 -4.63
C SER A 98 13.56 1.47 -5.40
N LEU A 99 13.97 2.49 -6.16
CA LEU A 99 13.07 3.24 -7.06
C LEU A 99 12.48 2.32 -8.12
N ALA A 100 13.33 1.50 -8.76
CA ALA A 100 12.90 0.51 -9.75
C ALA A 100 11.92 -0.50 -9.15
N MET A 101 12.19 -0.98 -7.93
CA MET A 101 11.27 -1.86 -7.21
C MET A 101 9.94 -1.16 -6.94
N MET A 102 9.94 0.09 -6.47
CA MET A 102 8.69 0.79 -6.20
C MET A 102 7.85 1.00 -7.46
N LEU A 103 8.48 1.46 -8.54
CA LEU A 103 7.82 1.72 -9.81
C LEU A 103 7.34 0.43 -10.49
N ARG A 104 8.13 -0.65 -10.51
CA ARG A 104 7.68 -1.92 -11.11
C ARG A 104 6.53 -2.53 -10.34
N MET A 105 6.55 -2.43 -9.02
CA MET A 105 5.48 -2.96 -8.19
C MET A 105 4.20 -2.12 -8.25
N ASP A 106 4.33 -0.82 -8.51
CA ASP A 106 3.19 0.02 -8.83
C ASP A 106 2.68 -0.19 -10.26
N ALA A 107 3.55 -0.38 -11.25
CA ALA A 107 3.15 -0.50 -12.65
C ALA A 107 2.93 -1.95 -13.14
N GLY A 108 3.21 -2.93 -12.29
CA GLY A 108 3.30 -4.35 -12.67
C GLY A 108 4.64 -4.75 -13.27
N GLU A 109 5.23 -3.89 -14.10
CA GLU A 109 6.57 -4.03 -14.65
C GLU A 109 7.13 -2.66 -15.06
N LEU A 110 8.45 -2.55 -15.26
CA LEU A 110 9.01 -1.41 -15.98
C LEU A 110 9.00 -1.69 -17.48
N THR A 111 8.38 -0.79 -18.24
CA THR A 111 8.43 -0.78 -19.69
C THR A 111 9.87 -0.75 -20.18
N ALA A 112 10.74 0.04 -19.52
CA ALA A 112 12.18 0.08 -19.79
C ALA A 112 12.99 0.47 -18.56
N PHE A 113 14.24 0.00 -18.52
CA PHE A 113 15.31 0.48 -17.65
C PHE A 113 16.48 0.92 -18.54
N GLU A 114 16.65 2.22 -18.69
CA GLU A 114 17.66 2.82 -19.55
C GLU A 114 18.82 3.35 -18.68
N GLU A 115 20.06 3.14 -19.11
CA GLU A 115 21.24 3.69 -18.43
C GLU A 115 22.29 4.10 -19.47
N ASP A 116 22.70 5.36 -19.40
CA ASP A 116 23.82 5.92 -20.15
C ASP A 116 24.87 6.53 -19.21
N ASP A 117 25.81 7.30 -19.73
CA ASP A 117 26.92 7.84 -18.94
C ASP A 117 26.44 8.87 -17.91
N ASP A 118 25.32 9.55 -18.17
CA ASP A 118 24.87 10.71 -17.39
C ASP A 118 23.60 10.43 -16.57
N THR A 119 22.79 9.46 -17.01
CA THR A 119 21.46 9.24 -16.46
C THR A 119 21.09 7.77 -16.34
N ILE A 120 20.10 7.52 -15.48
CA ILE A 120 19.31 6.30 -15.45
C ILE A 120 17.84 6.71 -15.62
N VAL A 121 17.10 6.05 -16.51
CA VAL A 121 15.68 6.33 -16.74
C VAL A 121 14.85 5.08 -16.51
N LEU A 122 13.89 5.19 -15.59
CA LEU A 122 12.91 4.15 -15.31
C LEU A 122 11.60 4.52 -16.02
N VAL A 123 11.06 3.63 -16.84
CA VAL A 123 9.87 3.90 -17.65
C VAL A 123 8.73 2.98 -17.21
N ALA A 124 7.57 3.55 -16.92
CA ALA A 124 6.40 2.82 -16.43
C ALA A 124 5.11 3.31 -17.11
N SER A 125 4.41 2.43 -17.82
CA SER A 125 3.20 2.80 -18.57
C SER A 125 1.93 2.86 -17.71
N ASP A 126 1.75 1.88 -16.83
CA ASP A 126 0.55 1.75 -15.98
C ASP A 126 0.83 2.23 -14.56
N TRP A 127 1.38 3.43 -14.37
CA TRP A 127 1.72 3.96 -13.04
C TRP A 127 0.52 4.62 -12.33
N ALA A 128 0.63 4.83 -11.03
CA ALA A 128 -0.46 5.24 -10.16
C ALA A 128 -1.21 6.49 -10.64
N ALA A 129 -0.52 7.53 -11.11
CA ALA A 129 -1.19 8.74 -11.54
C ALA A 129 -1.98 8.55 -12.84
N ALA A 130 -1.46 7.77 -13.80
CA ALA A 130 -2.20 7.43 -15.01
C ALA A 130 -3.48 6.64 -14.67
N ARG A 131 -3.41 5.71 -13.70
CA ARG A 131 -4.60 5.00 -13.20
C ARG A 131 -5.58 5.94 -12.50
N ALA A 132 -5.07 6.92 -11.74
CA ALA A 132 -5.89 7.89 -11.03
C ALA A 132 -6.66 8.84 -11.96
N ASP A 133 -6.13 9.14 -13.15
CA ASP A 133 -6.82 9.98 -14.15
C ASP A 133 -8.19 9.40 -14.58
N ALA A 134 -8.37 8.07 -14.47
CA ALA A 134 -9.62 7.39 -14.79
C ALA A 134 -10.65 7.41 -13.65
N ILE A 135 -10.31 7.95 -12.47
CA ILE A 135 -11.15 7.91 -11.26
C ILE A 135 -11.98 9.20 -11.17
N PRO A 136 -13.33 9.13 -11.24
CA PRO A 136 -14.16 10.33 -11.13
C PRO A 136 -13.98 11.04 -9.78
N GLY A 137 -13.71 12.35 -9.84
CA GLY A 137 -13.51 13.19 -8.65
C GLY A 137 -12.15 13.04 -7.97
N ALA A 138 -11.27 12.18 -8.49
CA ALA A 138 -9.89 12.12 -8.05
C ALA A 138 -9.12 13.38 -8.44
N LYS A 139 -8.10 13.71 -7.63
CA LYS A 139 -7.11 14.72 -8.00
C LYS A 139 -5.88 14.09 -8.59
N ASP A 140 -5.18 14.92 -9.34
CA ASP A 140 -3.95 14.56 -10.01
C ASP A 140 -2.86 14.13 -9.01
N LEU A 141 -2.54 12.84 -9.00
CA LEU A 141 -1.47 12.30 -8.14
C LEU A 141 -0.09 12.80 -8.54
N ARG A 142 0.10 13.42 -9.71
CA ARG A 142 1.37 14.07 -10.10
C ARG A 142 1.71 15.25 -9.19
N LEU A 143 0.73 15.81 -8.48
CA LEU A 143 0.97 16.80 -7.42
C LEU A 143 1.83 16.22 -6.27
N VAL A 144 1.66 14.93 -5.96
CA VAL A 144 2.46 14.22 -4.95
C VAL A 144 3.90 14.07 -5.45
N ALA A 145 4.08 13.65 -6.71
CA ALA A 145 5.41 13.54 -7.32
C ALA A 145 6.16 14.88 -7.34
N ALA A 146 5.50 15.96 -7.76
CA ALA A 146 6.10 17.31 -7.74
C ALA A 146 6.44 17.79 -6.31
N ALA A 147 5.64 17.42 -5.31
CA ALA A 147 5.95 17.73 -3.92
C ALA A 147 7.14 16.93 -3.38
N VAL A 148 7.28 15.65 -3.77
CA VAL A 148 8.48 14.84 -3.47
C VAL A 148 9.72 15.50 -4.05
N GLU A 149 9.70 15.93 -5.31
CA GLU A 149 10.82 16.63 -5.96
C GLU A 149 11.19 17.92 -5.21
N ARG A 150 10.19 18.75 -4.85
CA ARG A 150 10.42 19.98 -4.07
C ARG A 150 11.05 19.72 -2.71
N LEU A 151 10.57 18.71 -1.97
CA LEU A 151 11.14 18.33 -0.67
C LEU A 151 12.59 17.84 -0.80
N CYS A 152 12.90 17.09 -1.86
CA CYS A 152 14.28 16.72 -2.16
C CYS A 152 15.16 17.96 -2.42
N CYS A 153 14.68 18.95 -3.19
CA CYS A 153 15.38 20.23 -3.35
C CYS A 153 15.60 20.93 -2.00
N GLU A 154 14.58 20.97 -1.14
CA GLU A 154 14.66 21.57 0.19
C GLU A 154 15.73 20.91 1.07
N TRP A 155 15.85 19.58 1.04
CA TRP A 155 16.76 18.85 1.92
C TRP A 155 18.16 18.65 1.34
N LEU A 156 18.26 18.37 0.05
CA LEU A 156 19.48 17.98 -0.65
C LEU A 156 20.04 19.08 -1.56
N GLY A 157 19.24 20.10 -1.88
CA GLY A 157 19.60 21.16 -2.81
C GLY A 157 19.26 20.86 -4.28
N TYR A 158 18.83 19.64 -4.60
CA TYR A 158 18.43 19.19 -5.93
C TYR A 158 17.38 18.07 -5.88
N PRO A 159 16.63 17.85 -6.99
CA PRO A 159 15.79 16.67 -7.14
C PRO A 159 16.64 15.50 -7.69
N PRO A 160 16.94 14.45 -6.91
CA PRO A 160 17.80 13.36 -7.36
C PRO A 160 17.14 12.49 -8.44
N PHE A 161 15.81 12.56 -8.54
CA PHE A 161 15.02 11.97 -9.59
C PHE A 161 13.95 12.96 -10.03
N VAL A 162 13.68 12.98 -11.33
CA VAL A 162 12.75 13.89 -11.99
C VAL A 162 11.65 13.09 -12.65
N PHE A 163 10.40 13.43 -12.36
CA PHE A 163 9.23 12.82 -12.99
C PHE A 163 8.85 13.60 -14.24
N ALA A 164 8.92 12.96 -15.40
CA ALA A 164 8.50 13.50 -16.68
C ALA A 164 7.46 12.60 -17.35
N ALA A 165 6.60 13.20 -18.18
CA ALA A 165 5.49 12.52 -18.87
C ALA A 165 4.54 11.78 -17.89
N GLY A 166 3.69 10.88 -18.39
CA GLY A 166 2.74 10.12 -17.56
C GLY A 166 1.30 10.62 -17.58
N THR A 167 0.91 11.45 -18.54
CA THR A 167 -0.49 11.85 -18.78
C THR A 167 -1.10 11.06 -19.93
N GLY A 168 -2.36 10.64 -19.78
CA GLY A 168 -3.07 9.93 -20.84
C GLY A 168 -2.37 8.60 -21.19
N THR A 169 -1.90 8.46 -22.42
CA THR A 169 -1.24 7.24 -22.92
C THR A 169 0.29 7.30 -22.88
N GLU A 170 0.88 8.44 -22.50
CA GLU A 170 2.34 8.54 -22.42
C GLU A 170 2.85 7.88 -21.13
N PRO A 171 3.88 7.01 -21.19
CA PRO A 171 4.41 6.39 -19.99
C PRO A 171 5.11 7.42 -19.10
N LEU A 172 5.11 7.18 -17.79
CA LEU A 172 5.99 7.88 -16.86
C LEU A 172 7.44 7.61 -17.25
N ARG A 173 8.27 8.66 -17.21
CA ARG A 173 9.72 8.57 -17.24
C ARG A 173 10.29 9.20 -15.97
N LEU A 174 10.90 8.39 -15.12
CA LEU A 174 11.63 8.85 -13.94
C LEU A 174 13.12 8.88 -14.24
N THR A 175 13.68 10.08 -14.38
CA THR A 175 15.09 10.30 -14.72
C THR A 175 15.91 10.57 -13.47
N ILE A 176 16.98 9.80 -13.27
CA ILE A 176 17.95 9.94 -12.19
C ILE A 176 19.24 10.49 -12.80
N HIS A 177 19.68 11.67 -12.37
CA HIS A 177 20.92 12.28 -12.84
C HIS A 177 22.11 11.79 -12.01
N LYS A 178 23.12 11.20 -12.67
CA LYS A 178 24.32 10.66 -12.02
C LYS A 178 25.27 11.73 -11.50
N ASP A 179 25.20 12.91 -12.08
CA ASP A 179 25.79 14.14 -11.55
C ASP A 179 24.67 15.08 -11.07
N PRO A 180 24.54 15.32 -9.76
CA PRO A 180 23.60 16.29 -9.20
C PRO A 180 23.72 17.71 -9.79
N LEU A 181 24.92 18.11 -10.24
CA LEU A 181 25.13 19.40 -10.92
C LEU A 181 24.68 19.38 -12.39
N ALA A 182 24.40 18.21 -12.97
CA ALA A 182 23.89 18.09 -14.33
C ALA A 182 22.37 18.17 -14.41
N VAL A 183 21.64 18.24 -13.29
CA VAL A 183 20.19 18.46 -13.29
C VAL A 183 19.87 19.78 -14.02
N PRO A 184 19.02 19.76 -15.06
CA PRO A 184 18.72 20.95 -15.86
C PRO A 184 18.12 22.09 -15.03
N PRO A 185 18.52 23.36 -15.23
CA PRO A 185 17.91 24.52 -14.55
C PRO A 185 16.39 24.59 -14.71
N SER A 186 15.85 24.14 -15.86
CA SER A 186 14.40 24.13 -16.12
C SER A 186 13.60 23.28 -15.13
N GLU A 187 14.22 22.27 -14.50
CA GLU A 187 13.54 21.48 -13.47
C GLU A 187 13.35 22.27 -12.18
N PHE A 188 14.32 23.10 -11.81
CA PHE A 188 14.20 24.01 -10.67
C PHE A 188 13.13 25.08 -10.93
N ASP A 189 13.11 25.64 -12.15
CA ASP A 189 12.11 26.60 -12.59
C ASP A 189 10.69 25.99 -12.54
N ARG A 190 10.51 24.76 -13.03
CA ARG A 190 9.24 24.02 -12.98
C ARG A 190 8.75 23.82 -11.55
N LEU A 191 9.66 23.54 -10.62
CA LEU A 191 9.35 23.30 -9.22
C LEU A 191 9.16 24.59 -8.42
N GLY A 192 9.58 25.74 -8.96
CA GLY A 192 9.54 27.04 -8.27
C GLY A 192 10.50 27.09 -7.09
N VAL A 193 11.66 26.44 -7.19
CA VAL A 193 12.67 26.36 -6.11
C VAL A 193 14.02 26.88 -6.59
N ASP A 194 14.76 27.52 -5.70
CA ASP A 194 16.10 27.99 -6.01
C ASP A 194 17.10 26.83 -6.06
N ARG A 195 18.04 26.92 -7.01
CA ARG A 195 19.12 25.94 -7.16
C ARG A 195 20.28 26.23 -6.18
N ASP A 196 20.38 25.45 -5.10
CA ASP A 196 21.46 25.58 -4.10
C ASP A 196 22.73 24.80 -4.53
N THR A 197 23.52 25.39 -5.42
CA THR A 197 24.76 24.75 -5.93
C THR A 197 25.79 24.42 -4.86
N THR A 198 25.78 25.13 -3.72
CA THR A 198 26.70 24.86 -2.61
C THR A 198 26.35 23.53 -1.94
N ARG A 199 25.06 23.31 -1.67
CA ARG A 199 24.58 22.05 -1.10
C ARG A 199 24.69 20.88 -2.08
N ILE A 200 24.40 21.12 -3.36
CA ILE A 200 24.55 20.11 -4.42
C ILE A 200 26.00 19.62 -4.51
N GLY A 201 26.98 20.52 -4.44
CA GLY A 201 28.40 20.20 -4.57
C GLY A 201 28.97 19.29 -3.47
N ALA A 202 28.20 18.97 -2.44
CA ALA A 202 28.58 18.00 -1.41
C ALA A 202 28.30 16.54 -1.80
N ALA A 203 27.47 16.29 -2.81
CA ALA A 203 27.15 14.94 -3.30
C ALA A 203 28.19 14.46 -4.33
N PHE A 204 28.45 13.14 -4.37
CA PHE A 204 29.37 12.57 -5.34
C PHE A 204 28.70 12.41 -6.70
N ALA A 205 29.42 12.78 -7.77
CA ALA A 205 29.03 12.47 -9.13
C ALA A 205 29.54 11.08 -9.51
N VAL A 206 28.68 10.27 -10.13
CA VAL A 206 29.03 8.95 -10.70
C VAL A 206 28.83 8.94 -12.22
N ALA A 207 28.81 10.11 -12.85
CA ALA A 207 28.76 10.24 -14.31
C ALA A 207 29.94 9.52 -14.97
N GLY A 208 29.70 8.91 -16.13
CA GLY A 208 30.62 8.03 -16.85
C GLY A 208 30.69 6.59 -16.33
N ALA A 209 30.16 6.29 -15.14
CA ALA A 209 30.11 4.92 -14.64
C ALA A 209 28.86 4.18 -15.13
N ARG A 210 29.00 2.90 -15.51
CA ARG A 210 27.87 1.97 -15.63
C ARG A 210 27.64 1.35 -14.26
N LEU A 211 26.52 1.69 -13.65
CA LEU A 211 26.11 1.15 -12.37
C LEU A 211 25.53 -0.24 -12.52
N PHE A 212 24.86 -0.59 -13.62
CA PHE A 212 24.25 -1.89 -13.83
C PHE A 212 24.65 -2.51 -15.17
N ASP A 213 24.76 -3.84 -15.20
CA ASP A 213 24.98 -4.56 -16.45
C ASP A 213 23.66 -4.78 -17.24
N ALA A 214 23.72 -5.47 -18.38
CA ALA A 214 22.53 -5.70 -19.20
C ALA A 214 21.51 -6.63 -18.54
N ASP A 215 21.97 -7.67 -17.85
CA ASP A 215 21.11 -8.68 -17.24
C ASP A 215 20.43 -8.12 -15.99
N GLU A 216 21.14 -7.32 -15.21
CA GLU A 216 20.61 -6.60 -14.05
C GLU A 216 19.50 -5.61 -14.45
N ARG A 217 19.70 -4.88 -15.56
CA ARG A 217 18.70 -3.93 -16.07
C ARG A 217 17.46 -4.64 -16.58
N GLU A 218 17.63 -5.78 -17.26
CA GLU A 218 16.49 -6.59 -17.68
C GLU A 218 15.74 -7.17 -16.48
N ALA A 219 16.46 -7.75 -15.51
CA ALA A 219 15.85 -8.32 -14.30
C ALA A 219 15.09 -7.26 -13.48
N MET A 220 15.60 -6.03 -13.40
CA MET A 220 14.96 -4.95 -12.65
C MET A 220 13.58 -4.51 -13.19
N ARG A 221 13.25 -4.89 -14.43
CA ARG A 221 11.94 -4.60 -15.03
C ARG A 221 10.83 -5.49 -14.48
N HIS A 222 11.17 -6.69 -14.04
CA HIS A 222 10.20 -7.74 -13.75
C HIS A 222 10.02 -7.95 -12.25
N PRO A 223 8.79 -8.23 -11.78
CA PRO A 223 8.56 -8.67 -10.40
C PRO A 223 9.30 -9.98 -10.10
N ALA A 224 9.68 -10.18 -8.84
CA ALA A 224 10.42 -11.36 -8.41
C ALA A 224 9.66 -12.67 -8.70
N LEU A 225 8.32 -12.71 -8.60
CA LEU A 225 7.58 -13.93 -8.98
C LEU A 225 7.68 -14.25 -10.48
N ALA A 226 7.78 -13.24 -11.35
CA ALA A 226 7.99 -13.46 -12.78
C ALA A 226 9.41 -14.00 -13.05
N LEU A 227 10.42 -13.44 -12.38
CA LEU A 227 11.80 -13.94 -12.45
C LEU A 227 11.93 -15.37 -11.88
N ALA A 228 11.16 -15.68 -10.83
CA ALA A 228 11.11 -17.04 -10.29
C ALA A 228 10.54 -18.03 -11.29
N LEU A 229 9.48 -17.65 -12.03
CA LEU A 229 8.91 -18.49 -13.09
C LEU A 229 9.90 -18.74 -14.21
N ASP A 230 10.60 -17.69 -14.65
CA ASP A 230 11.62 -17.83 -15.69
C ASP A 230 12.74 -18.78 -15.25
N ALA A 231 13.24 -18.63 -14.01
CA ALA A 231 14.24 -19.54 -13.45
C ALA A 231 13.73 -21.00 -13.32
N ILE A 232 12.45 -21.19 -12.97
CA ILE A 232 11.81 -22.51 -12.95
C ILE A 232 11.78 -23.13 -14.35
N ASP A 233 11.32 -22.36 -15.35
CA ASP A 233 11.17 -22.83 -16.73
C ASP A 233 12.53 -23.15 -17.38
N HIS A 234 13.62 -22.51 -16.92
CA HIS A 234 15.01 -22.80 -17.32
C HIS A 234 15.70 -23.89 -16.49
N GLY A 235 15.03 -24.46 -15.48
CA GLY A 235 15.60 -25.52 -14.64
C GLY A 235 16.67 -25.04 -13.67
N ASP A 236 16.61 -23.78 -13.21
CA ASP A 236 17.47 -23.23 -12.14
C ASP A 236 16.69 -23.07 -10.81
N PRO A 237 16.55 -24.14 -10.02
CA PRO A 237 15.83 -24.08 -8.75
C PRO A 237 16.56 -23.24 -7.69
N ALA A 238 17.86 -22.99 -7.84
CA ALA A 238 18.60 -22.16 -6.90
C ALA A 238 18.27 -20.68 -7.10
N LEU A 239 18.25 -20.22 -8.36
CA LEU A 239 17.84 -18.87 -8.72
C LEU A 239 16.35 -18.65 -8.44
N ALA A 240 15.50 -19.61 -8.79
CA ALA A 240 14.06 -19.56 -8.49
C ALA A 240 13.80 -19.32 -6.99
N ARG A 241 14.47 -20.07 -6.10
CA ARG A 241 14.34 -19.88 -4.64
C ARG A 241 14.73 -18.49 -4.17
N ARG A 242 15.75 -17.87 -4.76
CA ARG A 242 16.15 -16.49 -4.40
C ARG A 242 15.04 -15.50 -4.74
N HIS A 243 14.44 -15.63 -5.92
CA HIS A 243 13.35 -14.77 -6.34
C HIS A 243 12.05 -15.01 -5.55
N LEU A 244 11.72 -16.27 -5.22
CA LEU A 244 10.60 -16.60 -4.34
C LEU A 244 10.77 -16.04 -2.91
N ALA A 245 12.01 -15.98 -2.41
CA ALA A 245 12.29 -15.34 -1.13
C ALA A 245 12.11 -13.82 -1.21
N LEU A 246 12.57 -13.18 -2.30
CA LEU A 246 12.46 -11.74 -2.52
C LEU A 246 11.00 -11.29 -2.68
N SER A 247 10.16 -12.08 -3.34
CA SER A 247 8.75 -11.73 -3.60
C SER A 247 7.93 -11.49 -2.33
N LYS A 248 8.40 -11.98 -1.18
CA LYS A 248 7.73 -11.80 0.12
C LYS A 248 7.76 -10.35 0.61
N THR A 249 8.74 -9.58 0.16
CA THR A 249 8.99 -8.21 0.65
C THR A 249 9.04 -7.17 -0.47
N GLU A 250 9.08 -7.59 -1.73
CA GLU A 250 9.23 -6.70 -2.88
C GLU A 250 8.15 -5.61 -2.95
N TRP A 251 6.91 -5.96 -2.60
CA TRP A 251 5.77 -5.03 -2.56
C TRP A 251 5.84 -4.02 -1.41
N TYR A 252 6.61 -4.27 -0.35
CA TYR A 252 6.49 -3.52 0.91
C TYR A 252 6.80 -2.03 0.76
N PRO A 253 7.81 -1.59 0.00
CA PRO A 253 8.09 -0.15 -0.11
C PRO A 253 6.95 0.63 -0.77
N THR A 254 6.36 0.10 -1.84
CA THR A 254 5.19 0.72 -2.49
C THR A 254 3.97 0.68 -1.57
N HIS A 255 3.71 -0.47 -0.94
CA HIS A 255 2.62 -0.63 0.03
C HIS A 255 2.72 0.39 1.17
N HIS A 256 3.88 0.46 1.83
CA HIS A 256 4.10 1.35 2.97
C HIS A 256 4.04 2.81 2.55
N PHE A 257 4.55 3.18 1.37
CA PHE A 257 4.46 4.54 0.87
C PHE A 257 2.99 4.99 0.77
N PHE A 258 2.14 4.22 0.09
CA PHE A 258 0.73 4.61 -0.06
C PHE A 258 -0.07 4.50 1.24
N ARG A 259 0.24 3.53 2.10
CA ARG A 259 -0.33 3.41 3.45
C ARG A 259 0.00 4.63 4.30
N ASP A 260 1.26 5.05 4.31
CA ASP A 260 1.72 6.18 5.11
C ASP A 260 1.12 7.47 4.56
N LEU A 261 1.10 7.64 3.24
CA LEU A 261 0.52 8.82 2.60
C LEU A 261 -0.95 8.99 2.99
N VAL A 262 -1.76 7.93 2.91
CA VAL A 262 -3.17 8.05 3.26
C VAL A 262 -3.38 8.26 4.76
N THR A 263 -2.53 7.66 5.60
CA THR A 263 -2.54 7.91 7.05
C THR A 263 -2.23 9.37 7.36
N ALA A 264 -1.24 9.94 6.69
CA ALA A 264 -0.81 11.31 6.91
C ALA A 264 -1.81 12.33 6.37
N LEU A 265 -2.42 12.08 5.20
CA LEU A 265 -3.47 12.93 4.64
C LEU A 265 -4.74 12.92 5.50
N THR A 266 -5.23 11.75 5.91
CA THR A 266 -6.37 11.66 6.84
C THR A 266 -6.03 12.22 8.21
N GLY A 267 -4.79 12.03 8.65
CA GLY A 267 -4.21 12.67 9.84
C GLY A 267 -4.26 14.19 9.77
N TRP A 268 -3.86 14.79 8.66
CA TRP A 268 -3.92 16.23 8.43
C TRP A 268 -5.37 16.73 8.48
N ILE A 269 -6.31 16.03 7.85
CA ILE A 269 -7.75 16.36 7.94
C ILE A 269 -8.21 16.33 9.40
N TYR A 270 -7.83 15.30 10.16
CA TYR A 270 -8.18 15.20 11.58
C TYR A 270 -7.62 16.37 12.41
N THR A 271 -6.34 16.69 12.25
CA THR A 271 -5.69 17.72 13.05
C THR A 271 -6.16 19.13 12.72
N THR A 272 -6.51 19.38 11.45
CA THR A 272 -6.86 20.72 10.96
C THR A 272 -8.37 20.98 10.97
N HIS A 273 -9.17 19.94 10.70
CA HIS A 273 -10.62 20.05 10.49
C HIS A 273 -11.46 19.16 11.41
N GLY A 274 -10.83 18.34 12.26
CA GLY A 274 -11.49 17.54 13.28
C GLY A 274 -11.94 16.15 12.82
N VAL A 275 -12.43 15.37 13.80
CA VAL A 275 -12.76 13.95 13.63
C VAL A 275 -13.92 13.71 12.66
N GLU A 276 -14.90 14.63 12.58
CA GLU A 276 -16.05 14.48 11.69
C GLU A 276 -15.64 14.49 10.22
N HIS A 277 -14.76 15.42 9.83
CA HIS A 277 -14.23 15.47 8.47
C HIS A 277 -13.30 14.30 8.16
N CYS A 278 -12.46 13.88 9.12
CA CYS A 278 -11.64 12.70 8.96
C CYS A 278 -12.51 11.46 8.71
N TRP A 279 -13.55 11.25 9.52
CA TRP A 279 -14.51 10.15 9.33
C TRP A 279 -15.20 10.22 7.96
N LYS A 280 -15.73 11.39 7.60
CA LYS A 280 -16.39 11.59 6.30
C LYS A 280 -15.45 11.28 5.12
N SER A 281 -14.18 11.67 5.20
CA SER A 281 -13.19 11.32 4.17
C SER A 281 -12.95 9.82 4.07
N VAL A 282 -12.92 9.08 5.19
CA VAL A 282 -12.77 7.62 5.17
C VAL A 282 -14.00 6.96 4.53
N GLU A 283 -15.20 7.45 4.84
CA GLU A 283 -16.43 6.95 4.22
C GLU A 283 -16.48 7.22 2.71
N GLU A 284 -16.15 8.44 2.28
CA GLU A 284 -16.28 8.89 0.88
C GLU A 284 -15.13 8.45 -0.02
N CYS A 285 -13.91 8.36 0.52
CA CYS A 285 -12.70 8.09 -0.27
C CYS A 285 -12.26 6.63 -0.21
N TYR A 286 -12.70 5.86 0.80
CA TYR A 286 -12.33 4.45 0.94
C TYR A 286 -13.56 3.53 0.97
N ASN A 287 -14.45 3.67 1.96
CA ASN A 287 -15.48 2.64 2.15
C ASN A 287 -16.47 2.58 0.99
N ARG A 288 -17.08 3.69 0.60
CA ARG A 288 -18.06 3.67 -0.50
C ARG A 288 -17.45 3.25 -1.84
N PRO A 289 -16.35 3.87 -2.32
CA PRO A 289 -15.83 3.59 -3.65
C PRO A 289 -15.03 2.27 -3.73
N ALA A 290 -14.20 1.96 -2.72
CA ALA A 290 -13.34 0.79 -2.74
C ALA A 290 -14.04 -0.42 -2.10
N MET A 291 -14.41 -0.29 -0.83
CA MET A 291 -14.99 -1.41 -0.09
C MET A 291 -16.42 -1.74 -0.55
N GLY A 292 -17.23 -0.75 -0.94
CA GLY A 292 -18.58 -0.98 -1.45
C GLY A 292 -18.57 -1.81 -2.72
N ALA A 293 -17.69 -1.48 -3.67
CA ALA A 293 -17.48 -2.27 -4.88
C ALA A 293 -16.99 -3.70 -4.57
N MET A 294 -16.05 -3.83 -3.62
CA MET A 294 -15.58 -5.14 -3.17
C MET A 294 -16.71 -5.96 -2.52
N MET A 295 -17.49 -5.38 -1.60
CA MET A 295 -18.57 -6.08 -0.90
C MET A 295 -19.65 -6.58 -1.87
N ALA A 296 -19.94 -5.82 -2.94
CA ALA A 296 -20.87 -6.25 -3.99
C ALA A 296 -20.35 -7.45 -4.80
N GLN A 297 -19.04 -7.63 -4.93
CA GLN A 297 -18.46 -8.83 -5.54
C GLN A 297 -18.45 -10.00 -4.56
N VAL A 298 -18.08 -9.72 -3.31
CA VAL A 298 -17.99 -10.70 -2.22
C VAL A 298 -19.35 -11.30 -1.87
N SER A 299 -20.45 -10.57 -2.05
CA SER A 299 -21.80 -11.09 -1.81
C SER A 299 -22.14 -12.30 -2.69
N GLU A 300 -21.59 -12.36 -3.90
CA GLU A 300 -21.81 -13.45 -4.86
C GLU A 300 -20.92 -14.67 -4.59
N LEU A 301 -19.91 -14.54 -3.73
CA LEU A 301 -18.98 -15.61 -3.41
C LEU A 301 -19.54 -16.54 -2.34
N SER A 302 -19.17 -17.83 -2.42
CA SER A 302 -19.37 -18.77 -1.32
C SER A 302 -18.53 -18.36 -0.11
N VAL A 303 -18.92 -18.75 1.12
CA VAL A 303 -18.12 -18.49 2.32
C VAL A 303 -16.67 -18.99 2.16
N ARG A 304 -16.50 -20.14 1.51
CA ARG A 304 -15.17 -20.71 1.24
C ARG A 304 -14.33 -19.76 0.39
N ASP A 305 -14.89 -19.25 -0.69
CA ASP A 305 -14.18 -18.34 -1.62
C ASP A 305 -13.93 -16.97 -0.98
N ARG A 306 -14.83 -16.50 -0.11
CA ARG A 306 -14.61 -15.30 0.71
C ARG A 306 -13.36 -15.44 1.59
N VAL A 307 -13.20 -16.58 2.25
CA VAL A 307 -12.03 -16.85 3.10
C VAL A 307 -10.74 -16.90 2.27
N VAL A 308 -10.77 -17.57 1.10
CA VAL A 308 -9.62 -17.62 0.19
C VAL A 308 -9.24 -16.22 -0.31
N LEU A 309 -10.23 -15.41 -0.71
CA LEU A 309 -10.02 -14.03 -1.12
C LEU A 309 -9.39 -13.19 0.01
N LEU A 310 -9.86 -13.35 1.25
CA LEU A 310 -9.31 -12.63 2.40
C LEU A 310 -7.85 -13.01 2.68
N ALA A 311 -7.55 -14.30 2.63
CA ALA A 311 -6.18 -14.81 2.78
C ALA A 311 -5.25 -14.26 1.70
N ASP A 312 -5.68 -14.25 0.44
CA ASP A 312 -4.93 -13.66 -0.67
C ASP A 312 -4.67 -12.16 -0.44
N LEU A 313 -5.69 -11.40 -0.04
CA LEU A 313 -5.56 -9.98 0.28
C LEU A 313 -4.54 -9.76 1.41
N PHE A 314 -4.52 -10.62 2.43
CA PHE A 314 -3.63 -10.48 3.58
C PHE A 314 -2.17 -10.80 3.25
N HIS A 315 -1.94 -11.73 2.33
CA HIS A 315 -0.62 -11.95 1.76
C HIS A 315 -0.11 -10.70 1.03
N GLN A 316 -0.99 -9.98 0.32
CA GLN A 316 -0.63 -8.70 -0.31
C GLN A 316 -0.41 -7.56 0.70
N HIS A 317 -0.98 -7.64 1.91
CA HIS A 317 -0.63 -6.74 3.02
C HIS A 317 0.66 -7.15 3.76
N GLY A 318 1.35 -8.20 3.29
CA GLY A 318 2.54 -8.74 3.96
C GLY A 318 2.27 -9.27 5.36
N MET A 319 1.02 -9.66 5.65
CA MET A 319 0.63 -10.10 6.99
C MET A 319 1.19 -11.48 7.28
N LYS A 320 1.61 -11.68 8.53
CA LYS A 320 1.78 -13.01 9.11
C LYS A 320 0.57 -13.26 9.98
N TYR A 321 -0.08 -14.40 9.79
CA TYR A 321 -1.29 -14.73 10.51
C TYR A 321 -1.42 -16.23 10.73
N THR A 322 -2.23 -16.57 11.73
CA THR A 322 -2.81 -17.91 11.84
C THR A 322 -4.28 -17.81 11.49
N ILE A 323 -4.86 -18.88 10.95
CA ILE A 323 -6.27 -18.94 10.59
C ILE A 323 -6.94 -20.09 11.34
N SER A 324 -8.15 -19.85 11.87
CA SER A 324 -8.93 -20.83 12.60
C SER A 324 -10.37 -20.84 12.11
N GLU A 325 -11.00 -22.02 12.06
CA GLU A 325 -12.41 -22.18 11.77
C GLU A 325 -13.18 -22.58 13.04
N SER A 326 -14.31 -21.92 13.26
CA SER A 326 -15.28 -22.22 14.32
C SER A 326 -16.66 -22.51 13.72
N ALA A 327 -17.64 -22.86 14.56
CA ALA A 327 -19.00 -23.10 14.09
C ALA A 327 -19.63 -21.88 13.39
N GLY A 328 -19.29 -20.66 13.84
CA GLY A 328 -19.89 -19.41 13.34
C GLY A 328 -19.12 -18.74 12.20
N GLY A 329 -17.92 -19.20 11.87
CA GLY A 329 -17.09 -18.53 10.86
C GLY A 329 -15.62 -18.87 10.94
N VAL A 330 -14.86 -18.22 10.08
CA VAL A 330 -13.40 -18.30 9.99
C VAL A 330 -12.78 -16.99 10.47
N SER A 331 -11.71 -17.09 11.26
CA SER A 331 -10.97 -15.96 11.82
C SER A 331 -9.52 -15.99 11.39
N LEU A 332 -8.99 -14.87 10.90
CA LEU A 332 -7.57 -14.66 10.64
C LEU A 332 -7.00 -13.79 11.76
N HIS A 333 -6.10 -14.37 12.54
CA HIS A 333 -5.46 -13.74 13.69
C HIS A 333 -4.14 -13.13 13.26
N THR A 334 -4.05 -11.81 13.27
CA THR A 334 -2.89 -11.07 12.77
C THR A 334 -2.12 -10.44 13.92
N ALA A 335 -0.78 -10.48 13.84
CA ALA A 335 0.11 -9.91 14.83
C ALA A 335 1.46 -9.53 14.18
N PRO A 336 1.61 -8.29 13.68
CA PRO A 336 0.59 -7.24 13.59
C PRO A 336 -0.34 -7.43 12.39
N CYS A 337 -1.45 -6.67 12.35
CA CYS A 337 -2.18 -6.46 11.11
C CYS A 337 -1.33 -5.62 10.13
N GLY A 338 -1.43 -5.91 8.83
CA GLY A 338 -0.42 -5.52 7.84
C GLY A 338 -0.26 -4.03 7.57
N SER A 339 -1.20 -3.20 8.04
CA SER A 339 -1.14 -1.75 7.86
C SER A 339 -1.18 -1.02 9.20
N GLY A 340 -2.34 -0.92 9.87
CA GLY A 340 -2.46 -0.15 11.11
C GLY A 340 -1.61 -0.68 12.27
N GLY A 341 -1.61 -2.00 12.47
CA GLY A 341 -0.76 -2.65 13.46
C GLY A 341 0.72 -2.52 13.11
N ARG A 342 1.07 -2.62 11.83
CA ARG A 342 2.43 -2.39 11.38
C ARG A 342 2.91 -0.95 11.64
N LEU A 343 2.06 0.05 11.47
CA LEU A 343 2.37 1.44 11.85
C LEU A 343 2.65 1.60 13.35
N ILE A 344 1.93 0.85 14.20
CA ILE A 344 2.19 0.81 15.63
C ILE A 344 3.57 0.18 15.91
N ASP A 345 3.85 -0.99 15.32
CA ASP A 345 5.13 -1.70 15.49
C ASP A 345 6.33 -0.87 14.98
N GLU A 346 6.14 -0.11 13.90
CA GLU A 346 7.13 0.82 13.34
C GLU A 346 7.35 2.07 14.22
N GLY A 347 6.55 2.27 15.27
CA GLY A 347 6.59 3.47 16.10
C GLY A 347 6.13 4.73 15.36
N ALA A 348 5.29 4.61 14.32
CA ALA A 348 4.95 5.71 13.41
C ALA A 348 4.16 6.86 14.07
N TYR A 349 3.53 6.59 15.23
CA TYR A 349 2.81 7.58 16.03
C TYR A 349 3.72 8.37 16.99
N ALA A 350 5.00 8.00 17.07
CA ALA A 350 6.04 8.74 17.78
C ALA A 350 6.95 9.48 16.79
N ALA A 351 7.89 10.28 17.31
CA ALA A 351 8.92 10.91 16.50
C ALA A 351 9.75 9.85 15.75
N PRO A 352 10.14 10.11 14.48
CA PRO A 352 10.00 11.38 13.77
C PRO A 352 8.69 11.51 12.95
N LYS A 353 7.95 10.41 12.73
CA LYS A 353 6.77 10.42 11.86
C LYS A 353 5.60 11.21 12.46
N ASN A 354 5.38 11.07 13.78
CA ASN A 354 4.33 11.77 14.54
C ASN A 354 2.95 11.68 13.86
N LEU A 355 2.61 10.51 13.32
CA LEU A 355 1.29 10.33 12.70
C LEU A 355 0.19 10.54 13.76
N PRO A 356 -0.96 11.14 13.39
CA PRO A 356 -1.97 11.45 14.38
C PRO A 356 -2.67 10.22 14.99
N ILE A 357 -3.15 10.39 16.23
CA ILE A 357 -4.02 9.47 16.95
C ILE A 357 -5.33 10.19 17.24
N VAL A 358 -6.44 9.61 16.77
CA VAL A 358 -7.80 10.09 17.04
C VAL A 358 -8.10 9.92 18.52
N GLN A 359 -8.52 11.02 19.14
CA GLN A 359 -8.87 11.07 20.56
C GLN A 359 -10.39 10.98 20.77
N GLY A 360 -10.79 10.31 21.84
CA GLY A 360 -12.15 10.29 22.35
C GLY A 360 -12.97 9.07 21.93
N LYS A 361 -13.87 8.66 22.81
CA LYS A 361 -14.78 7.53 22.57
C LYS A 361 -15.85 7.90 21.55
N GLY A 362 -15.92 7.11 20.48
CA GLY A 362 -16.98 7.26 19.49
C GLY A 362 -16.86 6.21 18.39
N LEU A 363 -17.73 6.33 17.39
CA LEU A 363 -17.76 5.44 16.23
C LEU A 363 -16.39 5.39 15.52
N ALA A 364 -15.75 6.54 15.32
CA ALA A 364 -14.44 6.68 14.68
C ALA A 364 -13.30 5.96 15.41
N SER A 365 -13.48 5.61 16.69
CA SER A 365 -12.47 4.98 17.53
C SER A 365 -12.90 3.61 18.05
N PHE A 366 -13.92 2.97 17.47
CA PHE A 366 -14.50 1.73 18.03
C PHE A 366 -14.90 1.89 19.52
N GLY A 367 -15.24 3.10 19.96
CA GLY A 367 -15.54 3.43 21.35
C GLY A 367 -14.33 3.50 22.29
N LEU A 368 -13.11 3.45 21.76
CA LEU A 368 -11.86 3.55 22.52
C LEU A 368 -11.48 5.01 22.78
N ASP A 369 -10.65 5.25 23.80
CA ASP A 369 -10.13 6.59 24.12
C ASP A 369 -9.14 7.09 23.06
N GLU A 370 -8.41 6.17 22.42
CA GLU A 370 -7.41 6.46 21.41
C GLU A 370 -7.50 5.46 20.26
N MET A 371 -7.43 5.96 19.03
CA MET A 371 -7.42 5.16 17.81
C MET A 371 -6.37 5.72 16.84
N PRO A 372 -5.39 4.90 16.40
CA PRO A 372 -4.50 5.29 15.31
C PRO A 372 -5.30 5.77 14.09
N THR A 373 -5.01 6.95 13.52
CA THR A 373 -5.89 7.53 12.48
C THR A 373 -6.09 6.59 11.29
N TYR A 374 -5.05 5.85 10.89
CA TYR A 374 -5.18 4.84 9.84
C TYR A 374 -6.26 3.80 10.16
N CYS A 375 -6.33 3.32 11.40
CA CYS A 375 -7.26 2.28 11.84
C CYS A 375 -8.73 2.72 11.81
N MET A 376 -9.04 4.02 11.64
CA MET A 376 -10.41 4.53 11.54
C MET A 376 -11.21 3.90 10.38
N HIS A 377 -10.54 3.39 9.33
CA HIS A 377 -11.23 2.67 8.27
C HIS A 377 -11.91 1.38 8.75
N CYS A 378 -11.36 0.71 9.77
CA CYS A 378 -11.92 -0.54 10.30
C CYS A 378 -13.34 -0.37 10.89
N PRO A 379 -13.62 0.55 11.83
CA PRO A 379 -14.99 0.80 12.30
C PRO A 379 -15.92 1.21 11.17
N ALA A 380 -15.42 1.98 10.21
CA ALA A 380 -16.22 2.45 9.09
C ALA A 380 -16.60 1.30 8.12
N THR A 381 -15.68 0.34 7.88
CA THR A 381 -15.98 -0.89 7.11
C THR A 381 -16.93 -1.81 7.87
N ASN A 382 -16.71 -2.03 9.18
CA ASN A 382 -17.63 -2.82 10.00
C ASN A 382 -19.05 -2.24 9.95
N LYS A 383 -19.19 -0.92 10.14
CA LYS A 383 -20.47 -0.22 10.03
C LYS A 383 -21.14 -0.49 8.69
N MET A 384 -20.43 -0.27 7.58
CA MET A 384 -20.96 -0.48 6.23
C MET A 384 -21.47 -1.91 6.01
N VAL A 385 -20.69 -2.93 6.41
CA VAL A 385 -21.08 -4.34 6.25
C VAL A 385 -22.31 -4.67 7.09
N LEU A 386 -22.37 -4.18 8.32
CA LEU A 386 -23.48 -4.49 9.25
C LEU A 386 -24.76 -3.73 8.89
N GLU A 387 -24.68 -2.49 8.42
CA GLU A 387 -25.85 -1.72 7.96
C GLU A 387 -26.48 -2.32 6.70
N ASN A 388 -25.66 -2.91 5.83
CA ASN A 388 -26.12 -3.54 4.60
C ASN A 388 -26.58 -5.00 4.80
N GLY A 389 -26.45 -5.56 6.00
CA GLY A 389 -26.87 -6.94 6.30
C GLY A 389 -26.03 -8.01 5.60
N GLY A 390 -24.76 -7.73 5.31
CA GLY A 390 -23.86 -8.67 4.62
C GLY A 390 -22.81 -7.98 3.76
N PRO A 391 -21.81 -8.71 3.25
CA PRO A 391 -21.66 -10.18 3.25
C PRO A 391 -20.97 -10.79 4.49
N TYR A 392 -20.91 -10.08 5.63
CA TYR A 392 -20.26 -10.52 6.89
C TYR A 392 -18.80 -10.95 6.70
N PHE A 393 -18.12 -10.25 5.80
CA PHE A 393 -16.73 -10.44 5.40
C PHE A 393 -15.90 -9.25 5.86
N LEU A 394 -14.64 -9.51 6.26
CA LEU A 394 -13.70 -8.49 6.72
C LEU A 394 -14.25 -7.69 7.92
N LEU A 395 -14.97 -8.37 8.83
CA LEU A 395 -15.35 -7.75 10.10
C LEU A 395 -14.15 -7.81 11.05
N VAL A 396 -13.76 -6.65 11.58
CA VAL A 396 -12.53 -6.50 12.35
C VAL A 396 -12.81 -6.41 13.84
N GLU A 397 -12.04 -7.15 14.64
CA GLU A 397 -11.89 -6.90 16.07
C GLU A 397 -10.47 -6.45 16.39
N PRO A 398 -10.29 -5.24 16.94
CA PRO A 398 -8.97 -4.80 17.36
C PRO A 398 -8.52 -5.57 18.60
N GLY A 399 -7.29 -6.05 18.59
CA GLY A 399 -6.63 -6.62 19.75
C GLY A 399 -6.28 -5.53 20.75
N LEU A 400 -6.86 -5.62 21.95
CA LEU A 400 -6.73 -4.62 23.00
C LEU A 400 -5.85 -5.10 24.15
N ARG A 401 -5.08 -4.17 24.72
CA ARG A 401 -4.39 -4.33 25.99
C ARG A 401 -4.50 -3.04 26.76
N ASP A 402 -4.98 -3.11 28.00
CA ASP A 402 -5.15 -1.95 28.88
C ASP A 402 -5.98 -0.82 28.23
N GLY A 403 -7.00 -1.20 27.43
CA GLY A 403 -7.88 -0.26 26.72
C GLY A 403 -7.29 0.33 25.43
N ARG A 404 -6.09 -0.07 25.02
CA ARG A 404 -5.38 0.45 23.84
C ARG A 404 -5.19 -0.63 22.78
N ILE A 405 -5.17 -0.20 21.52
CA ILE A 405 -4.88 -1.11 20.39
C ILE A 405 -3.42 -1.51 20.42
N THR A 406 -3.19 -2.82 20.29
CA THR A 406 -1.84 -3.43 20.31
C THR A 406 -1.23 -3.56 18.92
N GLY A 407 -2.03 -3.40 17.87
CA GLY A 407 -1.65 -3.73 16.50
C GLY A 407 -1.95 -5.18 16.11
N HIS A 408 -2.33 -6.03 17.06
CA HIS A 408 -2.95 -7.30 16.76
C HIS A 408 -4.42 -7.06 16.38
N CYS A 409 -4.91 -7.74 15.35
CA CYS A 409 -6.32 -7.68 14.96
C CYS A 409 -6.81 -9.05 14.54
N ASP A 410 -8.06 -9.34 14.86
CA ASP A 410 -8.77 -10.49 14.31
C ASP A 410 -9.70 -10.03 13.19
N PHE A 411 -9.69 -10.78 12.09
CA PHE A 411 -10.54 -10.51 10.93
C PHE A 411 -11.42 -11.71 10.66
N HIS A 412 -12.72 -11.47 10.56
CA HIS A 412 -13.72 -12.51 10.53
C HIS A 412 -14.46 -12.57 9.20
N VAL A 413 -14.72 -13.80 8.76
CA VAL A 413 -15.74 -14.13 7.77
C VAL A 413 -16.77 -15.01 8.47
N PHE A 414 -17.92 -14.44 8.78
CA PHE A 414 -19.01 -15.18 9.44
C PHE A 414 -19.88 -15.91 8.42
N HIS A 415 -20.44 -17.05 8.84
CA HIS A 415 -21.33 -17.85 7.99
C HIS A 415 -22.67 -17.15 7.75
N SER A 416 -23.18 -16.45 8.74
CA SER A 416 -24.46 -15.74 8.68
C SER A 416 -24.52 -14.55 9.64
N GLU A 417 -25.60 -13.76 9.54
CA GLU A 417 -25.91 -12.69 10.49
C GLU A 417 -25.96 -13.18 11.94
N ALA A 418 -26.50 -14.38 12.15
CA ALA A 418 -26.72 -14.95 13.49
C ALA A 418 -25.40 -15.18 14.22
N ASP A 419 -24.34 -15.44 13.47
CA ASP A 419 -23.00 -15.74 13.99
C ASP A 419 -22.21 -14.49 14.37
N VAL A 420 -22.61 -13.30 13.88
CA VAL A 420 -21.95 -12.04 14.23
C VAL A 420 -22.28 -11.67 15.69
N PRO A 421 -21.27 -11.48 16.56
CA PRO A 421 -21.48 -11.07 17.95
C PRO A 421 -22.19 -9.72 18.07
N GLN A 422 -23.11 -9.60 19.05
CA GLN A 422 -23.82 -8.34 19.32
C GLN A 422 -22.84 -7.18 19.62
N SER A 423 -21.72 -7.47 20.27
CA SER A 423 -20.68 -6.49 20.56
C SER A 423 -20.13 -5.80 19.31
N MET A 424 -20.09 -6.47 18.15
CA MET A 424 -19.64 -5.84 16.90
C MET A 424 -20.63 -4.78 16.41
N TYR A 425 -21.94 -5.07 16.48
CA TYR A 425 -23.00 -4.12 16.17
C TYR A 425 -22.96 -2.90 17.10
N ASP A 426 -22.89 -3.16 18.41
CA ASP A 426 -22.89 -2.11 19.44
C ASP A 426 -21.70 -1.16 19.25
N ARG A 427 -20.52 -1.71 18.93
CA ARG A 427 -19.26 -0.96 18.76
C ARG A 427 -19.29 0.03 17.60
N VAL A 428 -20.13 -0.22 16.59
CA VAL A 428 -20.31 0.69 15.45
C VAL A 428 -21.69 1.34 15.40
N GLY A 429 -22.47 1.24 16.48
CA GLY A 429 -23.77 1.89 16.61
C GLY A 429 -24.83 1.42 15.61
N VAL A 430 -24.72 0.18 15.11
CA VAL A 430 -25.67 -0.38 14.15
C VAL A 430 -26.67 -1.26 14.90
N ALA A 431 -27.97 -1.03 14.70
CA ALA A 431 -28.98 -1.90 15.27
C ALA A 431 -29.00 -3.26 14.56
N ARG A 432 -28.92 -4.36 15.31
CA ARG A 432 -29.07 -5.69 14.73
C ARG A 432 -30.47 -5.86 14.16
N PRO A 433 -30.63 -6.36 12.92
CA PRO A 433 -31.93 -6.71 12.39
C PRO A 433 -32.68 -7.64 13.37
N ARG A 434 -33.93 -7.33 13.66
CA ARG A 434 -34.77 -8.27 14.43
C ARG A 434 -34.94 -9.50 13.55
N SER A 435 -34.57 -10.68 14.05
CA SER A 435 -34.79 -11.94 13.35
C SER A 435 -36.21 -11.94 12.79
N ARG A 436 -36.36 -12.07 11.46
CA ARG A 436 -37.69 -12.34 10.87
C ARG A 436 -38.13 -13.69 11.42
N THR A 437 -38.84 -13.68 12.54
CA THR A 437 -39.60 -14.83 13.02
C THR A 437 -40.52 -15.22 11.88
N GLY A 438 -40.24 -16.36 11.26
CA GLY A 438 -40.98 -16.84 10.11
C GLY A 438 -42.47 -16.85 10.40
N THR A 439 -43.23 -16.16 9.56
CA THR A 439 -44.59 -16.60 9.26
C THR A 439 -44.45 -17.92 8.50
N SER A 440 -44.97 -18.96 9.13
CA SER A 440 -45.14 -20.36 8.71
C SER A 440 -45.51 -20.55 7.24
#